data_AF-A0A958QMN8-F1
#
_entry.id   AF-A0A958QMN8-F1
#
_cell.length_a   1.000
_cell.length_b   1.000
_cell.length_c   1.000
_cell.angle_alpha   90.00
_cell.angle_beta   90.00
_cell.angle_gamma   90.00
#
_symmetry.space_group_name_H-M   'P 1'
#
loop_
_entity.id
_entity.type
_entity.pdbx_description
1 polymer ?
#
loop_
_entity_poly.entity_id
_entity_poly.type
_entity_poly.pdbx_seq_one_letter_code
_entity_poly.pdbx_strand_id
1 'polypeptide(L)'
;MGSKISGAGAASAGLLKEVGGKSPNSKDGAKGISFAETLTAQVDKAAAKETTQVQSVKPMLKFSNHALERMNTRGIHFSPDQITKIEQGMQKANDKGAKETLFITDDSALIVSLKDNTVVTVMDKNMLRENVFTKIDSTVFV
;
A
#
# COMPACT_ATOMS: atom_id res chain seq x y z
N MET A 1 1.83 10.02 56.46
CA MET A 1 0.95 9.18 57.31
C MET A 1 -0.33 8.92 56.54
N GLY A 2 -0.86 7.73 56.38
CA GLY A 2 -0.56 6.41 56.90
C GLY A 2 -1.65 5.49 56.37
N SER A 3 -1.26 4.27 55.98
CA SER A 3 -2.12 3.17 55.57
C SER A 3 -3.26 2.88 56.56
N LYS A 4 -4.37 2.30 56.08
CA LYS A 4 -4.94 0.99 56.49
C LYS A 4 -5.88 0.48 55.37
N ILE A 5 -5.63 -0.61 54.65
CA ILE A 5 -5.78 -2.06 54.94
C ILE A 5 -7.10 -2.50 55.60
N SER A 6 -7.84 -3.38 54.90
CA SER A 6 -8.57 -4.57 55.38
C SER A 6 -9.70 -4.86 54.37
N GLY A 7 -9.89 -6.05 53.77
CA GLY A 7 -9.47 -7.39 54.13
C GLY A 7 -10.69 -8.31 54.21
N ALA A 8 -10.54 -9.54 53.71
CA ALA A 8 -11.43 -10.71 53.78
C ALA A 8 -12.58 -10.81 52.75
N GLY A 9 -12.82 -11.93 52.07
CA GLY A 9 -12.19 -13.25 52.13
C GLY A 9 -13.12 -14.34 51.56
N ALA A 10 -12.54 -15.53 51.36
CA ALA A 10 -13.14 -16.85 51.10
C ALA A 10 -13.53 -17.17 49.63
N ALA A 11 -12.80 -18.04 48.91
CA ALA A 11 -12.71 -19.52 49.01
C ALA A 11 -13.76 -20.19 48.09
N SER A 12 -13.58 -21.32 47.41
CA SER A 12 -12.47 -22.23 47.10
C SER A 12 -13.05 -23.31 46.16
N ALA A 13 -12.16 -23.97 45.41
CA ALA A 13 -12.23 -25.38 44.99
C ALA A 13 -13.09 -25.83 43.78
N GLY A 14 -12.50 -26.75 43.01
CA GLY A 14 -13.19 -27.74 42.16
C GLY A 14 -12.94 -27.53 40.67
N LEU A 15 -11.85 -28.04 40.07
CA LEU A 15 -11.71 -29.41 39.54
C LEU A 15 -12.60 -29.66 38.30
N LEU A 16 -11.99 -29.85 37.12
CA LEU A 16 -11.99 -31.11 36.37
C LEU A 16 -11.56 -30.91 34.90
N LYS A 17 -10.96 -31.98 34.40
CA LYS A 17 -10.23 -32.21 33.17
C LYS A 17 -11.11 -32.99 32.17
N GLU A 18 -10.69 -32.98 30.90
CA GLU A 18 -11.24 -33.73 29.76
C GLU A 18 -12.61 -33.23 29.28
N VAL A 19 -12.88 -33.14 27.98
CA VAL A 19 -13.27 -34.28 27.13
C VAL A 19 -12.93 -33.96 25.67
N GLY A 20 -12.19 -34.86 25.03
CA GLY A 20 -12.22 -34.99 23.58
C GLY A 20 -13.50 -35.69 23.15
N GLY A 21 -14.03 -35.33 21.98
CA GLY A 21 -14.96 -36.21 21.30
C GLY A 21 -16.11 -35.52 20.58
N LYS A 22 -16.12 -35.77 19.27
CA LYS A 22 -17.30 -36.14 18.50
C LYS A 22 -18.19 -34.99 18.01
N SER A 23 -17.99 -34.73 16.72
CA SER A 23 -19.01 -34.32 15.77
C SER A 23 -20.40 -34.89 16.09
N PRO A 24 -21.44 -34.07 15.91
CA PRO A 24 -22.67 -34.57 15.31
C PRO A 24 -23.06 -33.72 14.11
N ASN A 25 -23.20 -34.41 12.98
CA ASN A 25 -23.96 -33.98 11.83
C ASN A 25 -25.46 -34.04 12.20
N SER A 26 -26.23 -32.99 11.89
CA SER A 26 -27.55 -33.04 11.20
C SER A 26 -28.44 -31.84 11.53
N LYS A 27 -28.80 -31.11 10.45
CA LYS A 27 -30.14 -30.62 10.08
C LYS A 27 -30.99 -29.89 11.15
N ASP A 28 -31.21 -28.59 10.95
CA ASP A 28 -32.48 -28.08 10.40
C ASP A 28 -32.43 -26.57 10.16
N GLY A 29 -33.26 -26.11 9.22
CA GLY A 29 -33.14 -24.84 8.53
C GLY A 29 -33.37 -23.60 9.38
N ALA A 30 -32.43 -22.65 9.25
CA ALA A 30 -32.70 -21.23 9.31
C ALA A 30 -31.86 -20.54 8.23
N LYS A 31 -32.57 -19.82 7.37
CA LYS A 31 -32.15 -19.05 6.19
C LYS A 31 -30.86 -18.24 6.44
N GLY A 32 -29.71 -18.82 6.12
CA GLY A 32 -28.44 -18.13 6.01
C GLY A 32 -27.95 -18.27 4.59
N ILE A 33 -27.94 -17.17 3.84
CA ILE A 33 -27.34 -17.13 2.50
C ILE A 33 -25.88 -17.56 2.68
N SER A 34 -25.51 -18.70 2.10
CA SER A 34 -24.12 -19.17 2.18
C SER A 34 -23.24 -18.15 1.48
N PHE A 35 -22.13 -17.75 2.10
CA PHE A 35 -21.15 -16.87 1.47
C PHE A 35 -20.67 -17.42 0.11
N ALA A 36 -20.64 -18.75 -0.03
CA ALA A 36 -20.36 -19.42 -1.30
C ALA A 36 -21.44 -19.15 -2.37
N GLU A 37 -22.70 -19.00 -1.96
CA GLU A 37 -23.82 -18.67 -2.85
C GLU A 37 -23.76 -17.19 -3.29
N THR A 38 -23.38 -16.28 -2.39
CA THR A 38 -23.13 -14.86 -2.73
C THR A 38 -21.90 -14.67 -3.61
N LEU A 39 -20.88 -15.53 -3.48
CA LEU A 39 -19.73 -15.54 -4.38
C LEU A 39 -20.14 -16.04 -5.77
N THR A 40 -20.89 -17.12 -5.85
CA THR A 40 -21.30 -17.71 -7.13
C THR A 40 -22.22 -16.77 -7.90
N ALA A 41 -23.17 -16.12 -7.22
CA ALA A 41 -24.06 -15.13 -7.82
C ALA A 41 -23.36 -13.87 -8.39
N GLN A 42 -22.11 -13.60 -8.01
CA GLN A 42 -21.31 -12.51 -8.57
C GLN A 42 -20.42 -12.93 -9.74
N VAL A 43 -20.15 -14.24 -9.92
CA VAL A 43 -19.27 -14.73 -10.99
C VAL A 43 -20.00 -14.80 -12.33
N ASP A 44 -21.29 -15.14 -12.35
CA ASP A 44 -22.04 -15.31 -13.60
C ASP A 44 -22.52 -13.98 -14.24
N LYS A 45 -22.47 -12.86 -13.51
CA LYS A 45 -22.93 -11.54 -14.00
C LYS A 45 -21.83 -10.70 -14.68
N ALA A 46 -20.58 -11.19 -14.70
CA ALA A 46 -19.42 -10.50 -15.27
C ALA A 46 -18.94 -11.10 -16.61
N ALA A 47 -19.66 -12.06 -17.19
CA ALA A 47 -19.23 -12.79 -18.39
C ALA A 47 -19.77 -12.23 -19.71
N ALA A 48 -20.19 -10.96 -19.75
CA ALA A 48 -20.54 -10.30 -21.01
C ALA A 48 -19.92 -8.91 -21.07
N LYS A 49 -18.89 -8.81 -21.92
CA LYS A 49 -18.33 -7.60 -22.53
C LYS A 49 -17.13 -6.97 -21.81
N GLU A 50 -15.95 -7.55 -22.02
CA GLU A 50 -14.76 -6.74 -22.34
C GLU A 50 -13.70 -7.59 -23.05
N THR A 51 -13.67 -7.48 -24.38
CA THR A 51 -12.49 -7.84 -25.17
C THR A 51 -11.46 -6.74 -24.94
N THR A 52 -10.75 -6.81 -23.82
CA THR A 52 -9.63 -5.90 -23.53
C THR A 52 -8.46 -6.34 -24.38
N GLN A 53 -8.24 -5.59 -25.45
CA GLN A 53 -7.02 -5.63 -26.25
C GLN A 53 -5.82 -5.65 -25.31
N VAL A 54 -4.90 -6.58 -25.54
CA VAL A 54 -3.57 -6.59 -24.91
C VAL A 54 -2.78 -5.44 -25.51
N GLN A 55 -3.11 -4.21 -25.09
CA GLN A 55 -2.24 -3.07 -25.23
C GLN A 55 -1.06 -3.34 -24.32
N SER A 56 0.14 -3.36 -24.91
CA SER A 56 1.41 -3.40 -24.20
C SER A 56 1.32 -2.48 -22.99
N VAL A 57 1.22 -3.06 -21.79
CA VAL A 57 0.99 -2.32 -20.55
C VAL A 57 2.27 -1.51 -20.33
N LYS A 58 2.23 -0.22 -20.65
CA LYS A 58 3.34 0.69 -20.32
C LYS A 58 3.53 0.58 -18.80
N PRO A 59 4.76 0.36 -18.31
CA PRO A 59 4.98 0.20 -16.87
C PRO A 59 4.51 1.47 -16.16
N MET A 60 3.40 1.34 -15.43
CA MET A 60 2.81 2.43 -14.66
C MET A 60 3.77 2.83 -13.53
N LEU A 61 3.94 4.12 -13.30
CA LEU A 61 4.75 4.64 -12.19
C LEU A 61 4.24 4.09 -10.85
N LYS A 62 5.15 3.53 -10.06
CA LYS A 62 4.86 3.00 -8.72
C LYS A 62 5.43 3.92 -7.65
N PHE A 63 4.82 3.91 -6.47
CA PHE A 63 5.33 4.60 -5.29
C PHE A 63 5.72 3.57 -4.22
N SER A 64 6.93 3.70 -3.67
CA SER A 64 7.35 2.89 -2.54
C SER A 64 6.56 3.27 -1.28
N ASN A 65 6.56 2.39 -0.27
CA ASN A 65 5.96 2.71 1.03
C ASN A 65 6.58 3.99 1.63
N HIS A 66 7.88 4.18 1.50
CA HIS A 66 8.56 5.37 2.00
C HIS A 66 8.11 6.64 1.26
N ALA A 67 7.92 6.56 -0.05
CA ALA A 67 7.39 7.66 -0.85
C ALA A 67 5.96 8.02 -0.42
N LEU A 68 5.09 7.01 -0.25
CA LEU A 68 3.70 7.20 0.18
C LEU A 68 3.61 7.81 1.58
N GLU A 69 4.40 7.31 2.53
CA GLU A 69 4.49 7.89 3.89
C GLU A 69 4.91 9.37 3.82
N ARG A 70 5.94 9.69 3.05
CA ARG A 70 6.41 11.07 2.89
C ARG A 70 5.38 11.97 2.22
N MET A 71 4.70 11.48 1.19
CA MET A 71 3.60 12.20 0.54
C MET A 71 2.50 12.52 1.54
N ASN A 72 2.06 11.53 2.33
CA ASN A 72 1.02 11.71 3.33
C ASN A 72 1.42 12.67 4.46
N THR A 73 2.63 12.51 5.01
CA THR A 73 3.10 13.37 6.12
C THR A 73 3.31 14.82 5.68
N ARG A 74 3.67 15.07 4.42
CA ARG A 74 3.95 16.41 3.90
C ARG A 74 2.82 17.01 3.06
N GLY A 75 1.71 16.30 2.90
CA GLY A 75 0.60 16.73 2.04
C GLY A 75 1.00 16.92 0.58
N ILE A 76 1.93 16.09 0.08
CA ILE A 76 2.36 16.15 -1.32
C ILE A 76 1.45 15.24 -2.14
N HIS A 77 0.77 15.85 -3.12
CA HIS A 77 -0.10 15.16 -4.05
C HIS A 77 0.33 15.48 -5.48
N PHE A 78 0.20 14.51 -6.36
CA PHE A 78 0.48 14.68 -7.79
C PHE A 78 -0.81 14.58 -8.57
N SER A 79 -1.05 15.54 -9.45
CA SER A 79 -2.12 15.45 -10.43
C SER A 79 -1.80 14.40 -11.50
N PRO A 80 -2.81 13.87 -12.21
CA PRO A 80 -2.58 12.97 -13.34
C PRO A 80 -1.64 13.56 -14.41
N ASP A 81 -1.71 14.87 -14.63
CA ASP A 81 -0.83 15.57 -15.56
C ASP A 81 0.62 15.59 -15.07
N GLN A 82 0.85 15.84 -13.78
CA GLN A 82 2.18 15.78 -13.19
C GLN A 82 2.77 14.38 -13.28
N ILE A 83 1.98 13.34 -12.99
CA ILE A 83 2.41 11.94 -13.16
C ILE A 83 2.80 11.67 -14.61
N THR A 84 1.98 12.10 -15.58
CA THR A 84 2.28 11.94 -17.00
C THR A 84 3.60 12.60 -17.40
N LYS A 85 3.85 13.82 -16.92
CA LYS A 85 5.12 14.52 -17.19
C LYS A 85 6.32 13.81 -16.55
N ILE A 86 6.17 13.29 -15.33
CA ILE A 86 7.21 12.50 -14.66
C ILE A 86 7.52 11.26 -15.49
N GLU A 87 6.51 10.52 -15.96
CA GLU A 87 6.70 9.34 -16.81
C GLU A 87 7.39 9.67 -18.14
N GLN A 88 7.07 10.82 -18.75
CA GLN A 88 7.78 11.30 -19.95
C GLN A 88 9.25 11.62 -19.64
N GLY A 89 9.51 12.25 -18.50
CA GLY A 89 10.88 12.51 -18.03
C GLY A 89 11.66 11.23 -17.71
N MET A 90 10.99 10.21 -17.15
CA MET A 90 11.54 8.87 -16.94
C MET A 90 11.96 8.22 -18.24
N GLN A 91 11.12 8.29 -19.28
CA GLN A 91 11.49 7.76 -20.59
C GLN A 91 12.74 8.45 -21.13
N LYS A 92 12.80 9.79 -21.09
CA LYS A 92 13.96 10.57 -21.56
C LYS A 92 15.24 10.24 -20.79
N ALA A 93 15.16 10.03 -19.49
CA ALA A 93 16.30 9.65 -18.66
C ALA A 93 16.74 8.21 -18.93
N ASN A 94 15.78 7.30 -19.12
CA ASN A 94 16.02 5.90 -19.45
C ASN A 94 16.68 5.75 -20.84
N ASP A 95 16.24 6.53 -21.83
CA ASP A 95 16.84 6.56 -23.17
C ASP A 95 18.32 7.01 -23.14
N LYS A 96 18.72 7.73 -22.09
CA LYS A 96 20.11 8.13 -21.83
C LYS A 96 20.88 7.15 -20.94
N GLY A 97 20.26 6.04 -20.53
CA GLY A 97 20.87 5.01 -19.70
C GLY A 97 20.96 5.36 -18.21
N ALA A 98 20.20 6.34 -17.73
CA ALA A 98 20.12 6.62 -16.30
C ALA A 98 19.43 5.46 -15.56
N LYS A 99 19.82 5.21 -14.30
CA LYS A 99 19.18 4.19 -13.46
C LYS A 99 18.47 4.84 -12.28
N GLU A 100 19.18 5.71 -11.58
CA GLU A 100 18.64 6.50 -10.47
C GLU A 100 18.58 7.97 -10.86
N THR A 101 17.40 8.57 -10.78
CA THR A 101 17.15 9.92 -11.27
C THR A 101 16.46 10.79 -10.23
N LEU A 102 16.98 12.00 -10.06
CA LEU A 102 16.33 13.06 -9.30
C LEU A 102 15.41 13.86 -10.23
N PHE A 103 14.11 13.80 -9.98
CA PHE A 103 13.11 14.62 -10.64
C PHE A 103 12.86 15.86 -9.81
N ILE A 104 12.92 17.03 -10.43
CA ILE A 104 12.60 18.31 -9.81
C ILE A 104 11.37 18.86 -10.52
N THR A 105 10.32 19.09 -9.73
CA THR A 105 9.07 19.74 -10.16
C THR A 105 8.99 21.14 -9.55
N ASP A 106 7.93 21.88 -9.84
CA ASP A 106 7.70 23.21 -9.28
C ASP A 106 7.68 23.23 -7.74
N ASP A 107 7.12 22.18 -7.12
CA ASP A 107 6.81 22.13 -5.68
C ASP A 107 7.60 21.05 -4.91
N SER A 108 8.10 20.03 -5.60
CA SER A 108 8.67 18.84 -4.97
C SER A 108 9.80 18.23 -5.78
N ALA A 109 10.58 17.37 -5.13
CA ALA A 109 11.54 16.51 -5.78
C ALA A 109 11.29 15.04 -5.47
N LEU A 110 11.53 14.20 -6.47
CA LEU A 110 11.34 12.76 -6.38
C LEU A 110 12.63 12.06 -6.74
N ILE A 111 13.01 11.06 -5.95
CA ILE A 111 14.06 10.11 -6.35
C ILE A 111 13.37 8.90 -6.93
N VAL A 112 13.68 8.59 -8.19
CA VAL A 112 13.03 7.52 -8.94
C VAL A 112 14.06 6.55 -9.45
N SER A 113 13.82 5.27 -9.18
CA SER A 113 14.54 4.18 -9.82
C SER A 113 13.85 3.83 -11.13
N LEU A 114 14.54 4.09 -12.25
CA LEU A 114 14.02 3.82 -13.60
C LEU A 114 13.98 2.33 -13.91
N LYS A 115 14.88 1.53 -13.29
CA LYS A 115 14.89 0.07 -13.42
C LYS A 115 13.56 -0.54 -12.99
N ASP A 116 13.06 -0.12 -11.82
CA ASP A 116 11.86 -0.68 -11.21
C ASP A 116 10.62 0.21 -11.42
N ASN A 117 10.77 1.31 -12.18
CA ASN A 117 9.75 2.35 -12.40
C ASN A 117 9.09 2.79 -11.09
N THR A 118 9.90 2.99 -10.05
CA THR A 118 9.42 3.19 -8.68
C THR A 118 9.99 4.49 -8.10
N VAL A 119 9.11 5.34 -7.59
CA VAL A 119 9.44 6.48 -6.75
C VAL A 119 9.91 5.95 -5.39
N VAL A 120 11.18 6.15 -5.10
CA VAL A 120 11.82 5.71 -3.85
C VAL A 120 11.47 6.66 -2.72
N THR A 121 11.54 7.97 -2.94
CA THR A 121 11.17 8.99 -1.96
C THR A 121 10.67 10.26 -2.62
N VAL A 122 9.94 11.06 -1.85
CA VAL A 122 9.43 12.38 -2.24
C VAL A 122 9.82 13.40 -1.17
N MET A 123 10.22 14.58 -1.62
CA MET A 123 10.68 15.69 -0.80
C MET A 123 10.03 16.98 -1.28
N ASP A 124 9.75 17.91 -0.39
CA ASP A 124 9.34 19.25 -0.79
C ASP A 124 10.56 20.04 -1.27
N LYS A 125 10.29 21.11 -2.03
CA LYS A 125 11.34 21.96 -2.57
C LYS A 125 12.24 22.60 -1.51
N ASN A 126 11.74 22.88 -0.30
CA ASN A 126 12.57 23.49 0.74
C ASN A 126 13.68 22.53 1.20
N MET A 127 13.40 21.23 1.19
CA MET A 127 14.35 20.18 1.54
C MET A 127 15.37 19.87 0.42
N LEU A 128 15.33 20.60 -0.69
CA LEU A 128 16.42 20.59 -1.69
C LEU A 128 17.57 21.51 -1.29
N ARG A 129 17.31 22.54 -0.47
CA ARG A 129 18.34 23.46 0.01
C ARG A 129 19.25 22.72 0.99
N GLU A 130 20.56 22.90 0.86
CA GLU A 130 21.56 22.45 1.84
C GLU A 130 21.62 20.92 2.06
N ASN A 131 21.02 20.13 1.16
CA ASN A 131 21.01 18.67 1.21
C ASN A 131 21.94 18.08 0.13
N VAL A 132 22.60 16.96 0.45
CA VAL A 132 23.46 16.22 -0.49
C VAL A 132 22.78 14.92 -0.87
N PHE A 133 22.46 14.79 -2.15
CA PHE A 133 21.94 13.55 -2.75
C PHE A 133 23.09 12.77 -3.38
N THR A 134 23.13 11.47 -3.14
CA THR A 134 24.16 10.58 -3.70
C THR A 134 23.50 9.47 -4.49
N LYS A 135 24.30 8.75 -5.29
CA LYS A 135 23.82 7.65 -6.15
C LYS A 135 22.72 8.09 -7.11
N ILE A 136 22.85 9.31 -7.63
CA ILE A 136 21.98 9.87 -8.67
C ILE A 136 22.81 9.94 -9.96
N ASP A 137 22.33 9.28 -11.00
CA ASP A 137 22.99 9.25 -12.30
C ASP A 137 22.53 10.41 -13.19
N SER A 138 21.31 10.90 -12.98
CA SER A 138 20.75 11.99 -13.78
C SER A 138 19.76 12.85 -13.00
N THR A 139 19.54 14.07 -13.48
CA THR A 139 18.54 14.99 -12.93
C THR A 139 17.65 15.50 -14.06
N VAL A 140 16.34 15.47 -13.84
CA VAL A 140 15.34 15.89 -14.82
C VAL A 140 14.48 16.98 -14.20
N PHE A 141 14.33 18.08 -14.92
CA PHE A 141 13.40 19.15 -14.59
C PHE A 141 12.09 18.93 -15.36
N VAL A 142 10.96 19.01 -14.65
CA VAL A 142 9.62 18.67 -15.14
C VAL A 142 8.64 19.81 -14.95
#